data_AF-A0A7R9M770-F1
#
_entry.id   AF-A0A7R9M770-F1
#
_cell.length_a   1.000
_cell.length_b   1.000
_cell.length_c   1.000
_cell.angle_alpha   90.00
_cell.angle_beta   90.00
_cell.angle_gamma   90.00
#
_symmetry.space_group_name_H-M   'P 1'
#
loop_
_entity.id
_entity.type
_entity.pdbx_description
1 polymer ?
#
loop_
_entity_poly.entity_id
_entity_poly.type
_entity_poly.pdbx_seq_one_letter_code
_entity_poly.pdbx_strand_id
1 'polypeptide(L)'
;KLVRQLVDLFLDMEKKTGHEVQLCEECIDWAKQEKRTFLRQSLEARLIALFYDTQQYDRALHLGAELLRELKKMDDKNLLVEVQLLESKTYHALSNLPRARAALTSARTTANAIYCPPKMQAALDLQSGILHAADERDFKTAFSYYYEAFEGYDSVDSPKAVIALKYMLLSKIMLNMAEDVQSITMGKLALKHAGKDIDALKAIANASHKRSLADFQEALKTYEKELVDDPIINAHLKSLYDNMLEQNLCRIIEPYSRVQVSHISGLIKLSVDMVEKKLSQMILDKKFSGILDQGEGVLIIFEDTPHDKTYESALETLQNMGKVVDSLYQKAKKLS
;
A
#
# COMPACT_ATOMS: atom_id res chain seq x y z
N LYS A 1 -33.06 15.95 -7.88
CA LYS A 1 -33.31 14.49 -7.86
C LYS A 1 -33.31 13.90 -9.27
N LEU A 2 -34.21 14.32 -10.16
CA LEU A 2 -34.29 13.79 -11.53
C LEU A 2 -32.99 13.95 -12.35
N VAL A 3 -32.40 15.15 -12.36
CA VAL A 3 -31.11 15.39 -13.06
C VAL A 3 -29.97 14.55 -12.48
N ARG A 4 -29.88 14.45 -11.14
CA ARG A 4 -28.86 13.60 -10.47
C ARG A 4 -29.02 12.13 -10.87
N GLN A 5 -30.25 11.59 -10.84
CA GLN A 5 -30.52 10.21 -11.22
C GLN A 5 -30.24 9.94 -12.71
N LEU A 6 -30.59 10.86 -13.60
CA LEU A 6 -30.30 10.71 -15.03
C LEU A 6 -28.80 10.72 -15.32
N VAL A 7 -28.05 11.60 -14.66
CA VAL A 7 -26.58 11.64 -14.78
C VAL A 7 -25.97 10.37 -14.19
N ASP A 8 -26.43 9.91 -13.02
CA ASP A 8 -25.93 8.68 -12.41
C ASP A 8 -26.22 7.45 -13.29
N LEU A 9 -27.43 7.34 -13.85
CA LEU A 9 -27.80 6.26 -14.78
C LEU A 9 -27.00 6.32 -16.08
N PHE A 10 -26.73 7.51 -16.61
CA PHE A 10 -25.95 7.68 -17.83
C PHE A 10 -24.48 7.26 -17.63
N LEU A 11 -23.87 7.68 -16.52
CA LEU A 11 -22.51 7.31 -16.14
C LEU A 11 -22.36 5.80 -15.82
N ASP A 12 -23.44 5.15 -15.36
CA ASP A 12 -23.44 3.71 -15.16
C ASP A 12 -23.59 2.91 -16.48
N MET A 13 -24.15 3.53 -17.54
CA MET A 13 -24.36 2.90 -18.86
C MET A 13 -23.13 2.98 -19.78
N GLU A 14 -22.36 4.08 -19.77
CA GLU A 14 -21.29 4.33 -20.73
C GLU A 14 -19.95 4.67 -20.07
N LYS A 15 -19.31 3.70 -19.42
CA LYS A 15 -17.93 3.92 -18.94
C LYS A 15 -16.97 4.09 -20.13
N LYS A 16 -16.27 5.24 -20.18
CA LYS A 16 -15.05 5.53 -20.99
C LYS A 16 -15.22 6.17 -22.38
N THR A 17 -16.36 6.76 -22.73
CA THR A 17 -16.54 7.40 -24.05
C THR A 17 -16.09 8.86 -24.12
N GLY A 18 -15.66 9.48 -23.01
CA GLY A 18 -15.26 10.91 -22.96
C GLY A 18 -16.44 11.90 -23.02
N HIS A 19 -17.59 11.47 -23.56
CA HIS A 19 -18.86 12.19 -23.53
C HIS A 19 -19.41 12.43 -22.12
N GLU A 20 -19.03 11.59 -21.15
CA GLU A 20 -19.38 11.74 -19.73
C GLU A 20 -18.89 13.08 -19.16
N VAL A 21 -17.67 13.49 -19.50
CA VAL A 21 -17.06 14.74 -19.01
C VAL A 21 -17.79 15.93 -19.60
N GLN A 22 -18.00 15.90 -20.93
CA GLN A 22 -18.70 16.95 -21.65
C GLN A 22 -20.14 17.13 -21.13
N LEU A 23 -20.87 16.04 -20.90
CA LEU A 23 -22.22 16.10 -20.34
C LEU A 23 -22.23 16.69 -18.93
N CYS A 24 -21.27 16.31 -18.08
CA CYS A 24 -21.13 16.89 -16.74
C CYS A 24 -20.83 18.40 -16.80
N GLU A 25 -19.94 18.84 -17.70
CA GLU A 25 -19.64 20.27 -17.91
C GLU A 25 -20.88 21.04 -18.40
N GLU A 26 -21.62 20.50 -19.38
CA GLU A 26 -22.88 21.10 -19.87
C GLU A 26 -23.94 21.20 -18.76
N CYS A 27 -24.07 20.17 -17.92
CA CYS A 27 -24.97 20.18 -16.77
C CYS A 27 -24.56 21.21 -15.71
N ILE A 28 -23.25 21.41 -15.50
CA ILE A 28 -22.71 22.42 -14.58
C ILE A 28 -23.00 23.82 -15.11
N ASP A 29 -22.82 24.05 -16.42
CA ASP A 29 -23.08 25.36 -17.02
C ASP A 29 -24.57 25.70 -17.03
N TRP A 30 -25.44 24.72 -17.28
CA TRP A 30 -26.88 24.88 -17.08
C TRP A 30 -27.22 25.22 -15.61
N ALA A 31 -26.60 24.53 -14.64
CA ALA A 31 -26.81 24.80 -13.22
C ALA A 31 -26.33 26.20 -12.81
N LYS A 32 -25.27 26.74 -13.43
CA LYS A 32 -24.80 28.13 -13.26
C LYS A 32 -25.81 29.13 -13.84
N GLN A 33 -26.34 28.88 -15.04
CA GLN A 33 -27.34 29.74 -15.68
C GLN A 33 -28.63 29.82 -14.85
N GLU A 34 -29.09 28.70 -14.32
CA GLU A 34 -30.26 28.59 -13.44
C GLU A 34 -29.97 29.00 -11.97
N LYS A 35 -28.74 29.40 -11.65
CA LYS A 35 -28.28 29.80 -10.30
C LYS A 35 -28.56 28.76 -9.20
N ARG A 36 -28.51 27.46 -9.54
CA ARG A 36 -28.75 26.34 -8.59
C ARG A 36 -27.44 25.88 -7.96
N THR A 37 -27.03 26.56 -6.89
CA THR A 37 -25.75 26.32 -6.18
C THR A 37 -25.56 24.88 -5.69
N PHE A 38 -26.55 24.32 -4.96
CA PHE A 38 -26.45 22.95 -4.43
C PHE A 38 -26.37 21.88 -5.53
N LEU A 39 -27.08 22.09 -6.65
CA LEU A 39 -27.03 21.15 -7.77
C LEU A 39 -25.68 21.22 -8.47
N ARG A 40 -25.16 22.43 -8.69
CA ARG A 40 -23.81 22.64 -9.24
C ARG A 40 -22.75 21.92 -8.41
N GLN A 41 -22.75 22.11 -7.10
CA GLN A 41 -21.74 21.49 -6.20
C GLN A 41 -21.81 19.97 -6.24
N SER A 42 -23.01 19.39 -6.29
CA SER A 42 -23.16 17.94 -6.46
C SER A 42 -22.64 17.45 -7.82
N LEU A 43 -22.83 18.23 -8.88
CA LEU A 43 -22.34 17.87 -10.22
C LEU A 43 -20.82 18.02 -10.29
N GLU A 44 -20.24 19.03 -9.63
CA GLU A 44 -18.80 19.22 -9.52
C GLU A 44 -18.14 18.09 -8.73
N ALA A 45 -18.73 17.64 -7.60
CA ALA A 45 -18.25 16.46 -6.89
C ALA A 45 -18.26 15.20 -7.77
N ARG A 46 -19.29 15.04 -8.60
CA ARG A 46 -19.37 13.94 -9.57
C ARG A 46 -18.33 14.06 -10.67
N LEU A 47 -18.09 15.27 -11.17
CA LEU A 47 -17.05 15.56 -12.15
C LEU A 47 -15.64 15.28 -11.61
N ILE A 48 -15.37 15.57 -10.34
CA ILE A 48 -14.11 15.20 -9.68
C ILE A 48 -13.93 13.68 -9.66
N ALA A 49 -14.99 12.92 -9.34
CA ALA A 49 -14.95 11.46 -9.37
C ALA A 49 -14.67 10.93 -10.80
N LEU A 50 -15.26 11.56 -11.82
CA LEU A 50 -15.01 11.21 -13.22
C LEU A 50 -13.59 11.56 -13.68
N PHE A 51 -13.04 12.70 -13.24
CA PHE A 51 -11.63 13.03 -13.49
C PHE A 51 -10.68 12.05 -12.82
N TYR A 52 -11.04 11.53 -11.64
CA TYR A 52 -10.28 10.45 -11.01
C TYR A 52 -10.33 9.15 -11.84
N ASP A 53 -11.51 8.75 -12.32
CA ASP A 53 -11.69 7.54 -13.13
C ASP A 53 -10.99 7.62 -14.50
N THR A 54 -10.89 8.83 -15.06
CA THR A 54 -10.17 9.13 -16.33
C THR A 54 -8.68 9.47 -16.13
N GLN A 55 -8.15 9.35 -14.91
CA GLN A 55 -6.76 9.62 -14.54
C GLN A 55 -6.30 11.08 -14.77
N GLN A 56 -7.23 12.05 -14.84
CA GLN A 56 -6.94 13.48 -14.95
C GLN A 56 -6.78 14.12 -13.56
N TYR A 57 -5.74 13.71 -12.83
CA TYR A 57 -5.57 14.07 -11.42
C TYR A 57 -5.37 15.58 -11.17
N ASP A 58 -4.66 16.30 -12.05
CA ASP A 58 -4.42 17.74 -11.89
C ASP A 58 -5.73 18.55 -11.96
N ARG A 59 -6.60 18.23 -12.92
CA ARG A 59 -7.91 18.87 -13.06
C ARG A 59 -8.82 18.55 -11.87
N ALA A 60 -8.80 17.29 -11.41
CA ALA A 60 -9.53 16.87 -10.23
C ALA A 60 -9.12 17.66 -8.98
N LEU A 61 -7.81 17.89 -8.78
CA LEU A 61 -7.28 18.66 -7.66
C LEU A 61 -7.62 20.15 -7.74
N HIS A 62 -7.53 20.75 -8.94
CA HIS A 62 -7.90 22.16 -9.12
C HIS A 62 -9.38 22.39 -8.80
N LEU A 63 -10.27 21.58 -9.39
CA LEU A 63 -11.71 21.67 -9.14
C LEU A 63 -12.06 21.33 -7.68
N GLY A 64 -11.39 20.34 -7.09
CA GLY A 64 -11.52 19.99 -5.68
C GLY A 64 -11.15 21.14 -4.74
N ALA A 65 -10.04 21.84 -5.01
CA ALA A 65 -9.60 22.97 -4.18
C ALA A 65 -10.60 24.16 -4.20
N GLU A 66 -11.19 24.43 -5.37
CA GLU A 66 -12.25 25.45 -5.51
C GLU A 66 -13.50 25.05 -4.73
N LEU A 67 -13.98 23.82 -4.96
CA LEU A 67 -15.18 23.30 -4.32
C LEU A 67 -15.03 23.19 -2.79
N LEU A 68 -13.86 22.80 -2.28
CA LEU A 68 -13.58 22.77 -0.83
C LEU A 68 -13.61 24.15 -0.19
N ARG A 69 -13.17 25.21 -0.89
CA ARG A 69 -13.22 26.59 -0.37
C ARG A 69 -14.68 27.06 -0.20
N GLU A 70 -15.56 26.64 -1.10
CA GLU A 70 -16.99 26.91 -1.00
C GLU A 70 -17.67 26.07 0.07
N LEU A 71 -17.44 24.75 0.08
CA LEU A 71 -18.09 23.82 0.99
C LEU A 71 -17.71 24.08 2.45
N LYS A 72 -16.49 24.55 2.74
CA LYS A 72 -16.09 24.96 4.10
C LYS A 72 -16.88 26.15 4.66
N LYS A 73 -17.51 26.96 3.79
CA LYS A 73 -18.37 28.09 4.21
C LYS A 73 -19.83 27.69 4.38
N MET A 74 -20.20 26.47 3.98
CA MET A 74 -21.55 25.93 3.99
C MET A 74 -21.67 24.80 5.01
N ASP A 75 -22.90 24.42 5.38
CA ASP A 75 -23.16 23.37 6.39
C ASP A 75 -23.43 21.98 5.78
N ASP A 76 -23.30 21.80 4.46
CA ASP A 76 -23.42 20.49 3.82
C ASP A 76 -22.15 19.65 4.02
N LYS A 77 -22.05 19.10 5.23
CA LYS A 77 -20.91 18.28 5.68
C LYS A 77 -20.83 16.93 4.97
N ASN A 78 -21.95 16.39 4.47
CA ASN A 78 -21.92 15.11 3.74
C ASN A 78 -21.16 15.26 2.42
N LEU A 79 -21.48 16.30 1.64
CA LEU A 79 -20.79 16.57 0.39
C LEU A 79 -19.32 16.96 0.63
N LEU A 80 -19.04 17.67 1.74
CA LEU A 80 -17.67 18.00 2.14
C LEU A 80 -16.81 16.74 2.37
N VAL A 81 -17.32 15.75 3.11
CA VAL A 81 -16.60 14.48 3.35
C VAL A 81 -16.35 13.74 2.04
N GLU A 82 -17.33 13.71 1.13
CA GLU A 82 -17.20 13.05 -0.17
C GLU A 82 -16.06 13.66 -1.02
N VAL A 83 -15.99 14.99 -1.08
CA VAL A 83 -14.95 15.71 -1.83
C VAL A 83 -13.57 15.55 -1.17
N GLN A 84 -13.49 15.62 0.17
CA GLN A 84 -12.23 15.39 0.89
C GLN A 84 -11.72 13.94 0.72
N LEU A 85 -12.63 12.96 0.67
CA LEU A 85 -12.27 11.57 0.39
C LEU A 85 -11.75 11.40 -1.04
N LEU A 86 -12.36 12.05 -2.03
CA LEU A 86 -11.87 12.06 -3.42
C LEU A 86 -10.50 12.75 -3.51
N GLU A 87 -10.29 13.85 -2.80
CA GLU A 87 -8.99 14.53 -2.70
C GLU A 87 -7.92 13.61 -2.09
N SER A 88 -8.25 12.85 -1.04
CA SER A 88 -7.32 11.86 -0.48
C SER A 88 -6.94 10.78 -1.50
N LYS A 89 -7.91 10.31 -2.30
CA LYS A 89 -7.68 9.31 -3.36
C LYS A 89 -6.83 9.85 -4.50
N THR A 90 -7.07 11.07 -4.96
CA THR A 90 -6.27 11.68 -6.03
C THR A 90 -4.83 11.93 -5.57
N TYR A 91 -4.61 12.41 -4.35
CA TYR A 91 -3.26 12.54 -3.80
C TYR A 91 -2.56 11.19 -3.64
N HIS A 92 -3.29 10.15 -3.23
CA HIS A 92 -2.73 8.79 -3.18
C HIS A 92 -2.32 8.29 -4.56
N ALA A 93 -3.15 8.50 -5.59
CA ALA A 93 -2.81 8.14 -6.97
C ALA A 93 -1.56 8.87 -7.49
N LEU A 94 -1.35 10.13 -7.07
CA LEU A 94 -0.13 10.90 -7.34
C LEU A 94 1.05 10.56 -6.41
N SER A 95 0.94 9.52 -5.57
CA SER A 95 1.95 9.10 -4.59
C SER A 95 2.31 10.16 -3.54
N ASN A 96 1.45 11.17 -3.32
CA ASN A 96 1.66 12.19 -2.29
C ASN A 96 0.99 11.77 -0.97
N LEU A 97 1.65 10.86 -0.24
CA LEU A 97 1.13 10.26 1.00
C LEU A 97 0.84 11.29 2.12
N PRO A 98 1.72 12.29 2.40
CA PRO A 98 1.46 13.25 3.48
C PRO A 98 0.20 14.08 3.25
N ARG A 99 -0.05 14.52 2.01
CA ARG A 99 -1.27 15.28 1.67
C ARG A 99 -2.51 14.40 1.66
N ALA A 100 -2.39 13.17 1.14
CA ALA A 100 -3.50 12.22 1.16
C ALA A 100 -3.96 11.92 2.60
N ARG A 101 -3.01 11.79 3.53
CA ARG A 101 -3.26 11.61 4.96
C ARG A 101 -3.93 12.83 5.59
N ALA A 102 -3.41 14.03 5.34
CA ALA A 102 -4.00 15.28 5.85
C ALA A 102 -5.46 15.48 5.39
N ALA A 103 -5.74 15.17 4.11
CA ALA A 103 -7.10 15.20 3.56
C ALA A 103 -8.01 14.16 4.25
N LEU A 104 -7.51 12.94 4.47
CA LEU A 104 -8.26 11.88 5.16
C LEU A 104 -8.53 12.22 6.64
N THR A 105 -7.55 12.76 7.36
CA THR A 105 -7.75 13.21 8.75
C THR A 105 -8.85 14.28 8.81
N SER A 106 -8.83 15.23 7.87
CA SER A 106 -9.88 16.24 7.76
C SER A 106 -11.25 15.61 7.48
N ALA A 107 -11.31 14.64 6.55
CA ALA A 107 -12.54 13.91 6.23
C ALA A 107 -13.11 13.17 7.45
N ARG A 108 -12.26 12.50 8.25
CA ARG A 108 -12.68 11.80 9.48
C ARG A 108 -13.18 12.76 10.55
N THR A 109 -12.53 13.91 10.75
CA THR A 109 -13.01 14.93 11.70
C THR A 109 -14.38 15.45 11.30
N THR A 110 -14.61 15.68 10.00
CA THR A 110 -15.91 16.11 9.49
C THR A 110 -16.95 14.99 9.58
N ALA A 111 -16.56 13.73 9.31
CA ALA A 111 -17.42 12.56 9.44
C ALA A 111 -17.90 12.35 10.89
N ASN A 112 -17.03 12.53 11.88
CA ASN A 112 -17.42 12.41 13.30
C ASN A 112 -18.44 13.47 13.75
N ALA A 113 -18.51 14.60 13.05
CA ALA A 113 -19.46 15.67 13.34
C ALA A 113 -20.86 15.42 12.74
N ILE A 114 -21.04 14.34 11.98
CA ILE A 114 -22.29 13.98 11.32
C ILE A 114 -22.59 12.49 11.48
N TYR A 115 -23.84 12.10 11.25
CA TYR A 115 -24.17 10.69 11.08
C TYR A 115 -23.91 10.29 9.62
N CYS A 116 -22.72 9.78 9.35
CA CYS A 116 -22.33 9.36 8.00
C CYS A 116 -23.13 8.14 7.53
N PRO A 117 -23.60 8.11 6.26
CA PRO A 117 -24.17 6.92 5.67
C PRO A 117 -23.18 5.74 5.71
N PRO A 118 -23.61 4.49 5.95
CA PRO A 118 -22.72 3.32 6.06
C PRO A 118 -21.76 3.16 4.86
N LYS A 119 -22.24 3.44 3.64
CA LYS A 119 -21.42 3.39 2.41
C LYS A 119 -20.27 4.41 2.40
N MET A 120 -20.49 5.59 2.98
CA MET A 120 -19.48 6.65 3.08
C MET A 120 -18.48 6.35 4.19
N GLN A 121 -18.97 5.87 5.34
CA GLN A 121 -18.12 5.41 6.44
C GLN A 121 -17.17 4.29 5.98
N ALA A 122 -17.71 3.25 5.35
CA ALA A 122 -16.91 2.16 4.78
C ALA A 122 -15.88 2.63 3.74
N ALA A 123 -16.17 3.72 3.00
CA ALA A 123 -15.22 4.28 2.04
C ALA A 123 -14.07 5.06 2.71
N LEU A 124 -14.34 5.71 3.85
CA LEU A 124 -13.31 6.35 4.68
C LEU A 124 -12.41 5.30 5.34
N ASP A 125 -12.99 4.21 5.83
CA ASP A 125 -12.24 3.14 6.48
C ASP A 125 -11.39 2.38 5.45
N LEU A 126 -11.92 2.10 4.25
CA LEU A 126 -11.15 1.53 3.15
C LEU A 126 -9.95 2.41 2.77
N GLN A 127 -10.16 3.73 2.64
CA GLN A 127 -9.07 4.67 2.33
C GLN A 127 -8.05 4.76 3.47
N SER A 128 -8.50 4.67 4.73
CA SER A 128 -7.62 4.61 5.90
C SER A 128 -6.72 3.38 5.83
N GLY A 129 -7.28 2.21 5.55
CA GLY A 129 -6.50 0.98 5.36
C GLY A 129 -5.45 1.11 4.26
N ILE A 130 -5.81 1.72 3.12
CA ILE A 130 -4.88 1.90 1.99
C ILE A 130 -3.71 2.80 2.38
N LEU A 131 -3.97 3.92 3.08
CA LEU A 131 -2.90 4.82 3.50
C LEU A 131 -1.99 4.20 4.56
N HIS A 132 -2.53 3.46 5.54
CA HIS A 132 -1.72 2.75 6.52
C HIS A 132 -0.87 1.63 5.88
N ALA A 133 -1.42 0.92 4.89
CA ALA A 133 -0.69 -0.09 4.14
C ALA A 133 0.42 0.52 3.26
N ALA A 134 0.19 1.69 2.64
CA ALA A 134 1.13 2.34 1.73
C ALA A 134 2.25 3.11 2.43
N ASP A 135 1.96 3.76 3.56
CA ASP A 135 2.88 4.71 4.22
C ASP A 135 3.64 4.06 5.39
N GLU A 136 2.93 3.43 6.32
CA GLU A 136 3.51 2.93 7.58
C GLU A 136 3.89 1.45 7.53
N ARG A 137 3.51 0.74 6.45
CA ARG A 137 3.56 -0.74 6.36
C ARG A 137 2.92 -1.43 7.57
N ASP A 138 2.01 -0.74 8.27
CA ASP A 138 1.27 -1.31 9.40
C ASP A 138 0.04 -2.04 8.88
N PHE A 139 0.29 -3.27 8.42
CA PHE A 139 -0.76 -4.14 7.89
C PHE A 139 -1.73 -4.61 8.99
N LYS A 140 -1.38 -4.49 10.28
CA LYS A 140 -2.23 -4.92 11.39
C LYS A 140 -3.36 -3.93 11.61
N THR A 141 -3.05 -2.63 11.68
CA THR A 141 -4.10 -1.59 11.76
C THR A 141 -4.86 -1.47 10.45
N ALA A 142 -4.18 -1.60 9.30
CA ALA A 142 -4.85 -1.61 8.00
C ALA A 142 -5.89 -2.75 7.90
N PHE A 143 -5.58 -3.94 8.42
CA PHE A 143 -6.54 -5.05 8.48
C PHE A 143 -7.81 -4.69 9.26
N SER A 144 -7.69 -4.05 10.41
CA SER A 144 -8.85 -3.62 11.21
C SER A 144 -9.75 -2.65 10.42
N TYR A 145 -9.16 -1.66 9.76
CA TYR A 145 -9.92 -0.73 8.91
C TYR A 145 -10.57 -1.42 7.71
N TYR A 146 -9.90 -2.38 7.07
CA TYR A 146 -10.50 -3.17 5.97
C TYR A 146 -11.64 -4.06 6.45
N TYR A 147 -11.55 -4.59 7.67
CA TYR A 147 -12.62 -5.40 8.26
C TYR A 147 -13.88 -4.55 8.53
N GLU A 148 -13.72 -3.37 9.14
CA GLU A 148 -14.84 -2.43 9.35
C GLU A 148 -15.46 -1.98 8.02
N ALA A 149 -14.63 -1.69 7.01
CA ALA A 149 -15.10 -1.37 5.66
C ALA A 149 -15.86 -2.54 5.02
N PHE A 150 -15.41 -3.78 5.23
CA PHE A 150 -16.08 -4.97 4.71
C PHE A 150 -17.46 -5.18 5.35
N GLU A 151 -17.59 -5.10 6.67
CA GLU A 151 -18.90 -5.17 7.34
C GLU A 151 -19.83 -4.03 6.90
N GLY A 152 -19.30 -2.82 6.73
CA GLY A 152 -20.04 -1.67 6.22
C GLY A 152 -20.51 -1.83 4.78
N TYR A 153 -19.80 -2.58 3.93
CA TYR A 153 -20.23 -2.87 2.56
C TYR A 153 -21.12 -4.11 2.43
N ASP A 154 -20.92 -5.13 3.28
CA ASP A 154 -21.76 -6.34 3.31
C ASP A 154 -23.18 -6.01 3.78
N SER A 155 -23.32 -5.15 4.79
CA SER A 155 -24.63 -4.67 5.26
C SER A 155 -25.44 -3.90 4.20
N VAL A 156 -24.79 -3.42 3.15
CA VAL A 156 -25.39 -2.63 2.05
C VAL A 156 -25.40 -3.44 0.74
N ASP A 157 -24.96 -4.70 0.73
CA ASP A 157 -24.82 -5.56 -0.45
C ASP A 157 -24.11 -4.86 -1.64
N SER A 158 -23.05 -4.10 -1.32
CA SER A 158 -22.29 -3.35 -2.33
C SER A 158 -21.22 -4.23 -2.99
N PRO A 159 -21.01 -4.15 -4.32
CA PRO A 159 -19.93 -4.90 -5.00
C PRO A 159 -18.53 -4.50 -4.51
N LYS A 160 -18.40 -3.36 -3.82
CA LYS A 160 -17.14 -2.93 -3.18
C LYS A 160 -16.73 -3.80 -1.98
N ALA A 161 -17.63 -4.64 -1.45
CA ALA A 161 -17.30 -5.62 -0.41
C ALA A 161 -16.18 -6.57 -0.86
N VAL A 162 -16.20 -6.99 -2.13
CA VAL A 162 -15.16 -7.86 -2.71
C VAL A 162 -13.79 -7.19 -2.67
N ILE A 163 -13.72 -5.89 -2.95
CA ILE A 163 -12.47 -5.11 -2.92
C ILE A 163 -11.93 -5.00 -1.49
N ALA A 164 -12.80 -4.70 -0.51
CA ALA A 164 -12.41 -4.66 0.89
C ALA A 164 -11.88 -6.02 1.37
N LEU A 165 -12.53 -7.11 0.96
CA LEU A 165 -12.10 -8.47 1.24
C LEU A 165 -10.74 -8.80 0.60
N LYS A 166 -10.48 -8.37 -0.64
CA LYS A 166 -9.17 -8.52 -1.29
C LYS A 166 -8.06 -7.88 -0.45
N TYR A 167 -8.24 -6.63 -0.05
CA TYR A 167 -7.22 -5.91 0.72
C TYR A 167 -7.05 -6.48 2.13
N MET A 168 -8.13 -6.98 2.74
CA MET A 168 -8.07 -7.67 4.02
C MET A 168 -7.22 -8.94 3.95
N LEU A 169 -7.43 -9.78 2.93
CA LEU A 169 -6.63 -10.99 2.71
C LEU A 169 -5.18 -10.64 2.37
N LEU A 170 -4.96 -9.62 1.54
CA LEU A 170 -3.61 -9.14 1.21
C LEU A 170 -2.83 -8.71 2.46
N SER A 171 -3.45 -7.94 3.36
CA SER A 171 -2.81 -7.54 4.63
C SER A 171 -2.38 -8.75 5.46
N LYS A 172 -3.18 -9.82 5.51
CA LYS A 172 -2.83 -11.06 6.22
C LYS A 172 -1.69 -11.82 5.55
N ILE A 173 -1.65 -11.85 4.22
CA ILE A 173 -0.52 -12.41 3.45
C ILE A 173 0.76 -11.62 3.74
N MET A 174 0.69 -10.28 3.76
CA MET A 174 1.83 -9.42 4.05
C MET A 174 2.34 -9.56 5.49
N LEU A 175 1.48 -9.93 6.44
CA LEU A 175 1.87 -10.25 7.82
C LEU A 175 2.42 -11.68 8.00
N ASN A 176 2.64 -12.43 6.91
CA ASN A 176 3.05 -13.84 6.91
C ASN A 176 2.08 -14.79 7.66
N MET A 177 0.82 -14.39 7.86
CA MET A 177 -0.20 -15.21 8.51
C MET A 177 -1.10 -15.88 7.45
N ALA A 178 -0.52 -16.79 6.66
CA ALA A 178 -1.24 -17.44 5.56
C ALA A 178 -2.34 -18.42 6.05
N GLU A 179 -2.22 -18.97 7.25
CA GLU A 179 -3.25 -19.84 7.86
C GLU A 179 -4.54 -19.06 8.15
N ASP A 180 -4.42 -17.81 8.62
CA ASP A 180 -5.56 -16.91 8.83
C ASP A 180 -6.31 -16.63 7.52
N VAL A 181 -5.61 -16.59 6.39
CA VAL A 181 -6.24 -16.37 5.08
C VAL A 181 -7.13 -17.57 4.72
N GLN A 182 -6.68 -18.79 5.00
CA GLN A 182 -7.48 -19.99 4.77
C GLN A 182 -8.71 -20.02 5.69
N SER A 183 -8.56 -19.66 6.97
CA SER A 183 -9.70 -19.63 7.91
C SER A 183 -10.71 -18.54 7.56
N ILE A 184 -10.26 -17.34 7.19
CA ILE A 184 -11.11 -16.22 6.76
C ILE A 184 -11.89 -16.59 5.51
N THR A 185 -11.25 -17.23 4.52
CA THR A 185 -11.92 -17.61 3.27
C THR A 185 -12.93 -18.75 3.43
N MET A 186 -12.77 -19.59 4.46
CA MET A 186 -13.79 -20.58 4.86
C MET A 186 -14.92 -19.97 5.70
N GLY A 187 -14.80 -18.71 6.12
CA GLY A 187 -15.82 -17.99 6.87
C GLY A 187 -17.10 -17.77 6.06
N LYS A 188 -18.25 -17.84 6.74
CA LYS A 188 -19.60 -17.75 6.13
C LYS A 188 -19.81 -16.45 5.32
N LEU A 189 -19.23 -15.33 5.76
CA LEU A 189 -19.32 -14.05 5.03
C LEU A 189 -18.46 -14.06 3.76
N ALA A 190 -17.24 -14.61 3.81
CA ALA A 190 -16.35 -14.67 2.65
C ALA A 190 -16.88 -15.64 1.57
N LEU A 191 -17.57 -16.71 1.99
CA LEU A 191 -18.23 -17.65 1.08
C LEU A 191 -19.34 -17.02 0.22
N LYS A 192 -20.04 -16.00 0.74
CA LYS A 192 -21.05 -15.27 -0.05
C LYS A 192 -20.43 -14.50 -1.21
N HIS A 193 -19.24 -13.96 -0.99
CA HIS A 193 -18.47 -13.18 -1.96
C HIS A 193 -17.43 -14.02 -2.70
N ALA A 194 -17.61 -15.35 -2.73
CA ALA A 194 -16.71 -16.27 -3.41
C ALA A 194 -16.59 -15.94 -4.90
N GLY A 195 -15.36 -15.86 -5.39
CA GLY A 195 -15.06 -15.57 -6.79
C GLY A 195 -13.58 -15.78 -7.12
N LYS A 196 -13.25 -15.63 -8.39
CA LYS A 196 -11.87 -15.77 -8.92
C LYS A 196 -10.87 -14.89 -8.19
N ASP A 197 -11.33 -13.72 -7.78
CA ASP A 197 -10.61 -12.74 -6.96
C ASP A 197 -10.06 -13.32 -5.65
N ILE A 198 -10.88 -14.10 -4.95
CA ILE A 198 -10.50 -14.73 -3.67
C ILE A 198 -9.61 -15.93 -3.94
N ASP A 199 -9.88 -16.70 -4.99
CA ASP A 199 -9.10 -17.88 -5.35
C ASP A 199 -7.67 -17.51 -5.78
N ALA A 200 -7.48 -16.37 -6.45
CA ALA A 200 -6.18 -15.79 -6.73
C ALA A 200 -5.37 -15.53 -5.44
N LEU A 201 -6.00 -14.88 -4.46
CA LEU A 201 -5.36 -14.57 -3.17
C LEU A 201 -5.11 -15.82 -2.33
N LYS A 202 -5.98 -16.85 -2.40
CA LYS A 202 -5.72 -18.16 -1.80
C LYS A 202 -4.51 -18.84 -2.43
N ALA A 203 -4.39 -18.80 -3.75
CA ALA A 203 -3.23 -19.38 -4.44
C ALA A 203 -1.93 -18.69 -4.01
N ILE A 204 -1.93 -17.35 -3.92
CA ILE A 204 -0.79 -16.58 -3.40
C ILE A 204 -0.50 -16.91 -1.94
N ALA A 205 -1.52 -16.99 -1.08
CA ALA A 205 -1.35 -17.32 0.33
C ALA A 205 -0.74 -18.73 0.51
N ASN A 206 -1.20 -19.70 -0.29
CA ASN A 206 -0.65 -21.05 -0.31
C ASN A 206 0.80 -21.08 -0.80
N ALA A 207 1.12 -20.30 -1.85
CA ALA A 207 2.48 -20.17 -2.35
C ALA A 207 3.41 -19.53 -1.31
N SER A 208 2.94 -18.50 -0.60
CA SER A 208 3.64 -17.86 0.52
C SER A 208 3.88 -18.83 1.67
N HIS A 209 2.85 -19.59 2.09
CA HIS A 209 2.97 -20.62 3.12
C HIS A 209 3.99 -21.71 2.75
N LYS A 210 3.94 -22.21 1.51
CA LYS A 210 4.89 -23.21 1.01
C LYS A 210 6.28 -22.63 0.71
N ARG A 211 6.41 -21.30 0.71
CA ARG A 211 7.60 -20.55 0.28
C ARG A 211 8.08 -20.95 -1.13
N SER A 212 7.15 -21.30 -2.01
CA SER A 212 7.46 -21.72 -3.39
C SER A 212 7.33 -20.53 -4.33
N LEU A 213 8.46 -20.08 -4.89
CA LEU A 213 8.49 -19.04 -5.94
C LEU A 213 7.84 -19.52 -7.24
N ALA A 214 7.93 -20.82 -7.55
CA ALA A 214 7.35 -21.40 -8.76
C ALA A 214 5.81 -21.30 -8.73
N ASP A 215 5.20 -21.72 -7.63
CA ASP A 215 3.75 -21.64 -7.41
C ASP A 215 3.27 -20.18 -7.44
N PHE A 216 4.07 -19.26 -6.90
CA PHE A 216 3.76 -17.83 -6.92
C PHE A 216 3.78 -17.24 -8.34
N GLN A 217 4.79 -17.58 -9.15
CA GLN A 217 4.86 -17.16 -10.55
C GLN A 217 3.75 -17.76 -11.41
N GLU A 218 3.36 -19.01 -11.15
CA GLU A 218 2.22 -19.66 -11.81
C GLU A 218 0.90 -18.99 -11.44
N ALA A 219 0.70 -18.66 -10.16
CA ALA A 219 -0.47 -17.93 -9.70
C ALA A 219 -0.57 -16.53 -10.34
N LEU A 220 0.55 -15.81 -10.43
CA LEU A 220 0.61 -14.50 -11.10
C LEU A 220 0.21 -14.57 -12.59
N LYS A 221 0.67 -15.61 -13.31
CA LYS A 221 0.32 -15.81 -14.72
C LYS A 221 -1.15 -16.19 -14.91
N THR A 222 -1.69 -16.99 -13.99
CA THR A 222 -3.07 -17.49 -14.10
C THR A 222 -4.09 -16.41 -13.78
N TYR A 223 -3.79 -15.53 -12.81
CA TYR A 223 -4.69 -14.51 -12.30
C TYR A 223 -4.19 -13.08 -12.59
N GLU A 224 -3.58 -12.88 -13.76
CA GLU A 224 -2.96 -11.60 -14.14
C GLU A 224 -3.96 -10.44 -14.07
N LYS A 225 -5.18 -10.63 -14.55
CA LYS A 225 -6.21 -9.57 -14.58
C LYS A 225 -6.64 -9.14 -13.18
N GLU A 226 -6.77 -10.08 -12.27
CA GLU A 226 -7.29 -9.84 -10.93
C GLU A 226 -6.23 -9.25 -9.98
N LEU A 227 -4.95 -9.47 -10.28
CA LEU A 227 -3.80 -9.10 -9.45
C LEU A 227 -2.99 -7.90 -9.98
N VAL A 228 -2.86 -7.78 -11.30
CA VAL A 228 -2.04 -6.73 -11.95
C VAL A 228 -2.87 -5.49 -12.25
N ASP A 229 -4.17 -5.63 -12.57
CA ASP A 229 -5.04 -4.49 -12.86
C ASP A 229 -5.31 -3.63 -11.62
N ASP A 230 -5.16 -4.19 -10.41
CA ASP A 230 -5.28 -3.45 -9.16
C ASP A 230 -3.92 -2.82 -8.77
N PRO A 231 -3.78 -1.47 -8.82
CA PRO A 231 -2.51 -0.82 -8.54
C PRO A 231 -2.01 -1.04 -7.10
N ILE A 232 -2.93 -1.18 -6.14
CA ILE A 232 -2.60 -1.34 -4.72
C ILE A 232 -2.04 -2.75 -4.50
N ILE A 233 -2.72 -3.77 -5.02
CA ILE A 233 -2.26 -5.15 -4.93
C ILE A 233 -0.91 -5.30 -5.63
N ASN A 234 -0.75 -4.77 -6.84
CA ASN A 234 0.50 -4.85 -7.61
C ASN A 234 1.69 -4.21 -6.86
N ALA A 235 1.49 -3.06 -6.20
CA ALA A 235 2.53 -2.43 -5.39
C ALA A 235 3.00 -3.34 -4.25
N HIS A 236 2.06 -4.00 -3.57
CA HIS A 236 2.39 -4.92 -2.47
C HIS A 236 2.92 -6.28 -2.95
N LEU A 237 2.50 -6.76 -4.13
CA LEU A 237 2.99 -8.01 -4.72
C LEU A 237 4.48 -7.97 -5.02
N LYS A 238 5.02 -6.83 -5.46
CA LYS A 238 6.47 -6.66 -5.66
C LYS A 238 7.24 -6.82 -4.36
N SER A 239 6.77 -6.15 -3.30
CA SER A 239 7.34 -6.28 -1.95
C SER A 239 7.23 -7.70 -1.41
N LEU A 240 6.09 -8.36 -1.64
CA LEU A 240 5.88 -9.75 -1.26
C LEU A 240 6.83 -10.71 -2.01
N TYR A 241 7.03 -10.50 -3.31
CA TYR A 241 7.97 -11.28 -4.11
C TYR A 241 9.39 -11.16 -3.57
N ASP A 242 9.84 -9.94 -3.25
CA ASP A 242 11.14 -9.70 -2.62
C ASP A 242 11.27 -10.43 -1.29
N ASN A 243 10.28 -10.33 -0.41
CA ASN A 243 10.28 -11.01 0.89
C ASN A 243 10.28 -12.54 0.75
N MET A 244 9.49 -13.09 -0.18
CA MET A 244 9.47 -14.53 -0.45
C MET A 244 10.80 -15.03 -1.02
N LEU A 245 11.41 -14.26 -1.92
CA LEU A 245 12.72 -14.58 -2.48
C LEU A 245 13.79 -14.61 -1.39
N GLU A 246 13.79 -13.62 -0.49
CA GLU A 246 14.72 -13.56 0.64
C GLU A 246 14.53 -14.71 1.61
N GLN A 247 13.28 -15.02 2.01
CA GLN A 247 13.00 -16.15 2.90
C GLN A 247 13.41 -17.48 2.29
N ASN A 248 13.20 -17.66 0.98
CA ASN A 248 13.60 -18.86 0.28
C ASN A 248 15.13 -18.96 0.17
N LEU A 249 15.81 -17.84 -0.12
CA LEU A 249 17.27 -17.77 -0.12
C LEU A 249 17.84 -18.13 1.27
N CYS A 250 17.32 -17.53 2.35
CA CYS A 250 17.74 -17.86 3.73
C CYS A 250 17.63 -19.36 4.01
N ARG A 251 16.52 -20.00 3.63
CA ARG A 251 16.31 -21.44 3.82
C ARG A 251 17.31 -22.29 3.03
N ILE A 252 17.65 -21.88 1.81
CA ILE A 252 18.59 -22.63 0.95
C ILE A 252 20.01 -22.49 1.48
N ILE A 253 20.38 -21.33 2.01
CA ILE A 253 21.75 -21.05 2.47
C ILE A 253 22.02 -21.53 3.91
N GLU A 254 21.01 -21.61 4.78
CA GLU A 254 21.13 -22.00 6.20
C GLU A 254 21.93 -23.29 6.46
N PRO A 255 21.82 -24.39 5.68
CA PRO A 255 22.60 -25.60 5.94
C PRO A 255 24.04 -25.56 5.43
N TYR A 256 24.47 -24.52 4.71
CA TYR A 256 25.78 -24.50 4.04
C TYR A 256 26.68 -23.39 4.59
N SER A 257 27.94 -23.71 4.92
CA SER A 257 28.95 -22.69 5.24
C SER A 257 29.60 -22.10 3.97
N ARG A 258 29.61 -22.86 2.88
CA ARG A 258 30.17 -22.46 1.58
C ARG A 258 29.32 -23.07 0.46
N VAL A 259 28.77 -22.23 -0.43
CA VAL A 259 27.86 -22.68 -1.48
C VAL A 259 28.11 -21.95 -2.80
N GLN A 260 28.13 -22.68 -3.92
CA GLN A 260 28.26 -22.10 -5.25
C GLN A 260 26.98 -21.37 -5.65
N VAL A 261 27.09 -20.15 -6.19
CA VAL A 261 25.93 -19.35 -6.63
C VAL A 261 25.19 -20.05 -7.77
N SER A 262 25.89 -20.79 -8.64
CA SER A 262 25.28 -21.61 -9.70
C SER A 262 24.34 -22.70 -9.14
N HIS A 263 24.67 -23.28 -7.98
CA HIS A 263 23.81 -24.28 -7.33
C HIS A 263 22.52 -23.64 -6.79
N ILE A 264 22.64 -22.47 -6.16
CA ILE A 264 21.49 -21.69 -5.68
C ILE A 264 20.59 -21.27 -6.85
N SER A 265 21.19 -20.78 -7.93
CA SER A 265 20.49 -20.41 -9.17
C SER A 265 19.71 -21.58 -9.77
N GLY A 266 20.31 -22.78 -9.80
CA GLY A 266 19.64 -23.99 -10.29
C GLY A 266 18.43 -24.41 -9.45
N LEU A 267 18.51 -24.26 -8.11
CA LEU A 267 17.41 -24.55 -7.19
C LEU A 267 16.24 -23.56 -7.33
N ILE A 268 16.55 -22.27 -7.49
CA ILE A 268 15.55 -21.19 -7.57
C ILE A 268 15.01 -21.01 -9.00
N LYS A 269 15.71 -21.55 -10.01
CA LYS A 269 15.42 -21.38 -11.45
C LYS A 269 15.41 -19.90 -11.88
N LEU A 270 16.32 -19.11 -11.32
CA LEU A 270 16.56 -17.70 -11.70
C LEU A 270 17.99 -17.54 -12.23
N SER A 271 18.25 -16.46 -12.96
CA SER A 271 19.59 -16.17 -13.48
C SER A 271 20.60 -15.95 -12.33
N VAL A 272 21.84 -16.38 -12.56
CA VAL A 272 22.95 -16.22 -11.60
C VAL A 272 23.13 -14.74 -11.21
N ASP A 273 23.07 -13.84 -12.20
CA ASP A 273 23.20 -12.38 -12.00
C ASP A 273 22.12 -11.80 -11.06
N MET A 274 20.86 -12.22 -11.22
CA MET A 274 19.77 -11.76 -10.36
C MET A 274 19.92 -12.29 -8.92
N VAL A 275 20.33 -13.54 -8.78
CA VAL A 275 20.59 -14.16 -7.47
C VAL A 275 21.77 -13.49 -6.77
N GLU A 276 22.86 -13.22 -7.48
CA GLU A 276 24.04 -12.53 -6.95
C GLU A 276 23.72 -11.11 -6.49
N LYS A 277 22.97 -10.37 -7.31
CA LYS A 277 22.51 -9.02 -6.96
C LYS A 277 21.59 -9.02 -5.74
N LYS A 278 20.73 -10.02 -5.59
CA LYS A 278 19.87 -10.13 -4.41
C LYS A 278 20.63 -10.55 -3.16
N LEU A 279 21.57 -11.50 -3.28
CA LEU A 279 22.45 -11.91 -2.18
C LEU A 279 23.32 -10.75 -1.69
N SER A 280 23.87 -9.95 -2.60
CA SER A 280 24.65 -8.75 -2.22
C SER A 280 23.78 -7.71 -1.51
N GLN A 281 22.54 -7.50 -1.95
CA GLN A 281 21.58 -6.66 -1.23
C GLN A 281 21.28 -7.20 0.18
N MET A 282 21.08 -8.51 0.34
CA MET A 282 20.81 -9.12 1.65
C MET A 282 22.00 -9.02 2.63
N ILE A 283 23.23 -9.11 2.12
CA ILE A 283 24.46 -8.90 2.89
C ILE A 283 24.56 -7.45 3.34
N LEU A 284 24.26 -6.48 2.45
CA LEU A 284 24.25 -5.05 2.78
C LEU A 284 23.17 -4.71 3.82
N ASP A 285 21.99 -5.34 3.72
CA ASP A 285 20.89 -5.21 4.66
C ASP A 285 21.16 -5.93 6.00
N LYS A 286 22.32 -6.59 6.16
CA LYS A 286 22.73 -7.37 7.34
C LYS A 286 21.73 -8.47 7.74
N LYS A 287 21.05 -9.08 6.76
CA LYS A 287 20.10 -10.18 7.02
C LYS A 287 20.80 -11.49 7.37
N PHE A 288 21.99 -11.70 6.82
CA PHE A 288 22.88 -12.78 7.19
C PHE A 288 24.34 -12.32 7.03
N SER A 289 25.23 -12.93 7.80
CA SER A 289 26.66 -12.64 7.79
C SER A 289 27.36 -13.48 6.73
N GLY A 290 27.72 -12.88 5.60
CA GLY A 290 28.41 -13.59 4.52
C GLY A 290 29.20 -12.68 3.59
N ILE A 291 30.11 -13.27 2.83
CA ILE A 291 30.85 -12.60 1.75
C ILE A 291 30.64 -13.35 0.44
N LEU A 292 30.49 -12.59 -0.64
CA LEU A 292 30.35 -13.13 -1.98
C LEU A 292 31.68 -13.01 -2.71
N ASP A 293 32.27 -14.16 -3.06
CA ASP A 293 33.48 -14.24 -3.88
C ASP A 293 33.07 -14.33 -5.35
N GLN A 294 33.20 -13.23 -6.08
CA GLN A 294 32.85 -13.13 -7.50
C GLN A 294 33.84 -13.87 -8.41
N GLY A 295 35.07 -14.13 -7.96
CA GLY A 295 36.08 -14.83 -8.78
C GLY A 295 35.76 -16.31 -8.89
N GLU A 296 35.47 -16.95 -7.76
CA GLU A 296 35.12 -18.38 -7.68
C GLU A 296 33.60 -18.62 -7.81
N GLY A 297 32.77 -17.58 -7.74
CA GLY A 297 31.31 -17.69 -7.80
C GLY A 297 30.72 -18.38 -6.57
N VAL A 298 31.27 -18.12 -5.39
CA VAL A 298 30.94 -18.81 -4.15
C VAL A 298 30.48 -17.83 -3.07
N LEU A 299 29.39 -18.17 -2.40
CA LEU A 299 28.93 -17.53 -1.18
C LEU A 299 29.56 -18.23 0.02
N ILE A 300 30.26 -17.48 0.86
CA ILE A 300 30.80 -17.95 2.14
C ILE A 300 29.97 -17.32 3.25
N ILE A 301 29.41 -18.15 4.12
CA ILE A 301 28.59 -17.73 5.24
C ILE A 301 29.42 -17.87 6.50
N PHE A 302 29.45 -16.80 7.29
CA PHE A 302 30.13 -16.78 8.58
C PHE A 302 29.10 -17.05 9.67
N GLU A 303 29.47 -17.86 10.65
CA GLU A 303 28.74 -17.87 11.91
C GLU A 303 28.95 -16.53 12.61
N ASP A 304 27.90 -16.02 13.25
CA ASP A 304 27.97 -14.79 14.02
C ASP A 304 28.93 -14.99 15.19
N THR A 305 30.21 -14.64 14.99
CA THR A 305 31.17 -14.55 16.09
C THR A 305 30.72 -13.41 17.00
N PRO A 306 30.46 -13.67 18.30
CA PRO A 306 30.07 -12.61 19.21
C PRO A 306 31.18 -11.55 19.23
N HIS A 307 30.82 -10.31 18.91
CA HIS A 307 31.73 -9.19 19.07
C HIS A 307 32.19 -9.12 20.53
N ASP A 308 33.48 -9.30 20.76
CA ASP A 308 34.03 -9.27 22.10
C ASP A 308 33.93 -7.83 22.63
N LYS A 309 33.06 -7.60 23.61
CA LYS A 309 32.84 -6.29 24.24
C LYS A 309 34.15 -5.69 24.79
N THR A 310 35.12 -6.55 25.02
CA THR A 310 36.48 -6.19 25.43
C THR A 310 37.20 -5.33 24.38
N TYR A 311 37.07 -5.65 23.09
CA TYR A 311 37.73 -4.88 22.02
C TYR A 311 37.09 -3.50 21.83
N GLU A 312 35.77 -3.42 21.94
CA GLU A 312 35.05 -2.14 21.87
C GLU A 312 35.43 -1.24 23.06
N SER A 313 35.45 -1.80 24.27
CA SER A 313 35.90 -1.10 25.49
C SER A 313 37.37 -0.65 25.38
N ALA A 314 38.25 -1.49 24.83
CA ALA A 314 39.65 -1.15 24.60
C ALA A 314 39.80 0.00 23.59
N LEU A 315 39.02 0.01 22.50
CA LEU A 315 39.02 1.10 21.53
C LEU A 315 38.50 2.41 22.13
N GLU A 316 37.44 2.35 22.95
CA GLU A 316 36.94 3.52 23.67
C GLU A 316 37.98 4.07 24.65
N THR A 317 38.67 3.20 25.41
CA THR A 317 39.73 3.65 26.32
C THR A 317 40.91 4.28 25.57
N LEU A 318 41.30 3.75 24.41
CA LEU A 318 42.32 4.36 23.55
C LEU A 318 41.90 5.75 23.05
N GLN A 319 40.66 5.91 22.60
CA GLN A 319 40.13 7.22 22.20
C GLN A 319 40.08 8.21 23.37
N ASN A 320 39.67 7.74 24.55
CA ASN A 320 39.62 8.58 25.74
C ASN A 320 41.01 9.00 26.21
N MET A 321 42.01 8.13 26.13
CA MET A 321 43.41 8.51 26.38
C MET A 321 43.91 9.57 25.40
N GLY A 322 43.57 9.46 24.11
CA GLY A 322 43.89 10.50 23.11
C GLY A 322 43.31 11.86 23.49
N LYS A 323 42.02 11.91 23.86
CA LYS A 323 41.36 13.14 24.33
C LYS A 323 42.01 13.73 25.59
N VAL A 324 42.50 12.87 26.50
CA VAL A 324 43.22 13.32 27.71
C VAL A 324 44.56 13.94 27.34
N VAL A 325 45.31 13.35 26.41
CA VAL A 325 46.59 13.91 25.93
C VAL A 325 46.38 15.28 25.27
N ASP A 326 45.35 15.42 24.43
CA ASP A 326 44.99 16.72 23.82
C ASP A 326 44.62 17.77 24.88
N SER A 327 43.85 17.34 25.89
CA SER A 327 43.45 18.21 27.01
C SER A 327 44.65 18.64 27.85
N LEU A 328 45.65 17.77 28.04
CA LEU A 328 46.89 18.09 28.73
C LEU A 328 47.73 19.10 27.95
N TYR A 329 47.85 18.94 26.63
CA TYR A 329 48.52 19.92 25.77
C TYR A 329 47.85 21.31 25.83
N GLN A 330 46.51 21.36 25.78
CA GLN A 330 45.77 22.62 25.91
C GLN A 330 45.95 23.27 27.29
N LYS A 331 45.96 22.48 28.36
CA LYS A 331 46.21 22.98 29.72
C LYS A 331 47.64 23.47 29.90
N ALA A 332 48.63 22.74 29.38
CA ALA A 332 50.04 23.15 29.39
C ALA A 332 50.25 24.48 28.64
N LYS A 333 49.59 24.65 27.49
CA LYS A 333 49.62 25.91 26.71
C LYS A 333 48.95 27.10 27.42
N LYS A 334 48.06 26.86 28.39
CA LYS A 334 47.45 27.91 29.23
C LYS A 334 48.28 28.27 30.47
N LEU A 335 49.23 27.41 30.85
CA LEU A 335 50.11 27.59 32.00
C LEU A 335 51.46 28.23 31.61
N SER A 336 51.83 28.15 30.33
CA SER A 336 52.86 28.99 29.69
C SER A 336 52.28 30.33 29.25
#